data_AF-A0A535JTH3-F1
#
_entry.id   AF-A0A535JTH3-F1
#
_cell.length_a   1.000
_cell.length_b   1.000
_cell.length_c   1.000
_cell.angle_alpha   90.00
_cell.angle_beta   90.00
_cell.angle_gamma   90.00
#
_symmetry.space_group_name_H-M   'P 1'
#
loop_
_entity.id
_entity.type
_entity.pdbx_description
1 polymer ?
#
loop_
_entity_poly.entity_id
_entity_poly.type
_entity_poly.pdbx_seq_one_letter_code
_entity_poly.pdbx_strand_id
1 'polypeptide(L)'
;MTFKLFTYLTGMLKAGMTASTQLYDIQFNMPDGTGKSYSPKDATKEQHGPLTIRQALRESLNLPALQVTRTVGVDAIIDMVHQLGIDRDWDRSRLGLSFGIGAGEMRLIDMASAYEVIANMGVRVEPTFILKIVDPSGKVVKDYSKPEGRRVLDQRYAWIMDDILKDNTNPQGSFVFGPWTTIGRPAALKTGTTDNLQDVLAIGFTPQRLTAIWMGNSDNSEMRGISSALGPGVLWRDYMKTVVAGLPPDWYARPDGIVDKVVCVNPSLYGGNGSGLLPGPNCPSNFRFTEHFVQGTEPTTDDRNFYTSCGINLRAPFFDWQADYNRWASGAVSGAYSYNGRFSWRICGFAPRPSEVPSPSPGSSGPPTSTQPPGRTSPPQPTPRPTKKP
;
A
#
# COMPACT_ATOMS: atom_id res chain seq x y z
N MET A 1 1.13 -8.52 -3.66
CA MET A 1 2.19 -8.93 -2.70
C MET A 1 2.96 -7.76 -2.09
N THR A 2 4.00 -7.21 -2.72
CA THR A 2 4.68 -5.98 -2.28
C THR A 2 3.88 -4.71 -2.65
N PHE A 3 2.93 -4.88 -3.57
CA PHE A 3 1.98 -3.92 -4.13
C PHE A 3 1.32 -2.93 -3.15
N LYS A 4 1.13 -3.29 -1.88
CA LYS A 4 0.49 -2.41 -0.87
C LYS A 4 1.14 -1.03 -0.78
N LEU A 5 2.43 -0.92 -1.11
CA LEU A 5 3.12 0.37 -1.25
C LEU A 5 2.33 1.36 -2.12
N PHE A 6 1.88 0.91 -3.30
CA PHE A 6 1.12 1.75 -4.24
C PHE A 6 -0.24 2.12 -3.68
N THR A 7 -0.92 1.18 -3.03
CA THR A 7 -2.22 1.39 -2.39
C THR A 7 -2.16 2.48 -1.33
N TYR A 8 -1.22 2.40 -0.39
CA TYR A 8 -1.09 3.40 0.67
C TYR A 8 -0.61 4.75 0.13
N LEU A 9 0.34 4.76 -0.82
CA LEU A 9 0.77 5.99 -1.47
C LEU A 9 -0.39 6.69 -2.21
N THR A 10 -1.26 5.90 -2.86
CA THR A 10 -2.49 6.42 -3.49
C THR A 10 -3.43 7.00 -2.44
N GLY A 11 -3.62 6.30 -1.31
CA GLY A 11 -4.36 6.82 -0.15
C GLY A 11 -3.86 8.19 0.31
N MET A 12 -2.54 8.34 0.43
CA MET A 12 -1.93 9.60 0.84
C MET A 12 -2.16 10.73 -0.17
N LEU A 13 -1.98 10.44 -1.45
CA LEU A 13 -2.02 11.46 -2.51
C LEU A 13 -3.42 11.79 -3.03
N LYS A 14 -4.37 10.86 -2.94
CA LYS A 14 -5.72 11.02 -3.52
C LYS A 14 -6.81 11.21 -2.47
N ALA A 15 -6.60 10.72 -1.24
CA ALA A 15 -7.58 10.83 -0.16
C ALA A 15 -7.07 11.64 1.05
N GLY A 16 -5.89 12.27 0.94
CA GLY A 16 -5.30 13.06 2.02
C GLY A 16 -4.95 12.23 3.25
N MET A 17 -4.77 10.92 3.10
CA MET A 17 -4.35 10.06 4.20
C MET A 17 -2.90 10.34 4.57
N THR A 18 -2.53 9.95 5.78
CA THR A 18 -1.20 10.13 6.37
C THR A 18 -0.72 8.83 6.98
N ALA A 19 0.56 8.73 7.33
CA ALA A 19 1.10 7.59 8.06
C ALA A 19 0.32 7.28 9.36
N SER A 20 -0.27 8.30 10.00
CA SER A 20 -1.10 8.14 11.19
C SER A 20 -2.58 7.84 10.91
N THR A 21 -3.06 7.88 9.67
CA THR A 21 -4.50 7.70 9.39
C THR A 21 -5.00 6.36 9.94
N GLN A 22 -6.06 6.42 10.76
CA GLN A 22 -6.68 5.24 11.34
C GLN A 22 -7.37 4.40 10.26
N LEU A 23 -6.99 3.13 10.23
CA LEU A 23 -7.62 2.05 9.49
C LEU A 23 -8.02 0.96 10.47
N TYR A 24 -8.71 -0.06 9.97
CA TYR A 24 -9.18 -1.18 10.78
C TYR A 24 -8.73 -2.49 10.16
N ASP A 25 -8.03 -3.28 10.96
CA ASP A 25 -7.76 -4.67 10.65
C ASP A 25 -8.86 -5.55 11.26
N ILE A 26 -10.01 -5.48 10.61
CA ILE A 26 -11.25 -6.17 10.98
C ILE A 26 -11.79 -6.84 9.73
N GLN A 27 -12.06 -8.13 9.83
CA GLN A 27 -12.55 -8.92 8.71
C GLN A 27 -13.93 -8.43 8.30
N PHE A 28 -14.12 -8.28 7.00
CA PHE A 28 -15.39 -7.89 6.39
C PHE A 28 -15.76 -8.86 5.27
N ASN A 29 -17.03 -8.85 4.88
CA ASN A 29 -17.54 -9.61 3.76
C ASN A 29 -18.15 -8.67 2.73
N MET A 30 -17.99 -9.00 1.46
CA MET A 30 -18.60 -8.25 0.36
C MET A 30 -18.95 -9.17 -0.80
N PRO A 31 -19.96 -8.83 -1.63
CA PRO A 31 -20.21 -9.56 -2.86
C PRO A 31 -18.99 -9.51 -3.79
N ASP A 32 -18.65 -10.64 -4.42
CA ASP A 32 -17.55 -10.72 -5.39
C ASP A 32 -17.98 -10.44 -6.84
N GLY A 33 -19.25 -10.09 -7.05
CA GLY A 33 -19.85 -9.89 -8.37
C GLY A 33 -20.30 -11.17 -9.09
N THR A 34 -19.97 -12.36 -8.54
CA THR A 34 -20.40 -13.67 -9.08
C THR A 34 -21.55 -14.31 -8.29
N GLY A 35 -22.06 -13.59 -7.29
CA GLY A 35 -23.06 -14.10 -6.33
C GLY A 35 -22.44 -14.84 -5.15
N LYS A 36 -21.11 -14.87 -5.02
CA LYS A 36 -20.39 -15.39 -3.85
C LYS A 36 -19.92 -14.24 -2.96
N SER A 37 -19.57 -14.57 -1.72
CA SER A 37 -18.95 -13.64 -0.79
C SER A 37 -17.43 -13.66 -0.94
N TYR A 38 -16.83 -12.50 -1.11
CA TYR A 38 -15.41 -12.26 -0.90
C TYR A 38 -15.16 -11.95 0.58
N SER A 39 -14.36 -12.81 1.23
CA SER A 39 -14.09 -12.77 2.67
C SER A 39 -12.57 -12.79 2.89
N PRO A 40 -11.86 -11.67 2.66
CA PRO A 40 -10.41 -11.61 2.75
C PRO A 40 -9.91 -11.92 4.17
N LYS A 41 -8.65 -12.32 4.27
CA LYS A 41 -7.97 -12.61 5.54
C LYS A 41 -6.53 -12.10 5.48
N ASP A 42 -6.01 -11.77 6.65
CA ASP A 42 -4.57 -11.58 6.84
C ASP A 42 -3.83 -12.92 6.84
N ALA A 43 -2.53 -12.89 6.53
CA ALA A 43 -1.69 -14.08 6.49
C ALA A 43 -1.66 -14.83 7.84
N THR A 44 -1.66 -14.09 8.96
CA THR A 44 -1.71 -14.66 10.31
C THR A 44 -3.11 -15.14 10.69
N LYS A 45 -4.15 -14.74 9.94
CA LYS A 45 -5.58 -14.89 10.27
C LYS A 45 -5.99 -14.18 11.56
N GLU A 46 -5.13 -13.30 12.07
CA GLU A 46 -5.40 -12.48 13.24
C GLU A 46 -6.09 -11.18 12.84
N GLN A 47 -6.78 -10.54 13.78
CA GLN A 47 -7.45 -9.25 13.58
C GLN A 47 -7.01 -8.28 14.67
N HIS A 48 -6.35 -7.20 14.24
CA HIS A 48 -5.66 -6.25 15.12
C HIS A 48 -6.48 -5.00 15.43
N GLY A 49 -7.74 -4.92 14.96
CA GLY A 49 -8.64 -3.81 15.26
C GLY A 49 -8.16 -2.47 14.68
N PRO A 50 -8.48 -1.33 15.31
CA PRO A 50 -8.01 -0.01 14.85
C PRO A 50 -6.49 0.13 14.94
N LEU A 51 -5.86 0.62 13.88
CA LEU A 51 -4.42 0.84 13.76
C LEU A 51 -4.13 1.92 12.72
N THR A 52 -2.87 2.33 12.54
CA THR A 52 -2.51 3.36 11.54
C THR A 52 -2.00 2.79 10.23
N ILE A 53 -1.95 3.59 9.17
CA ILE A 53 -1.29 3.23 7.89
C ILE A 53 0.14 2.73 8.11
N ARG A 54 0.93 3.39 8.97
CA ARG A 54 2.29 2.92 9.31
C ARG A 54 2.27 1.49 9.82
N GLN A 55 1.44 1.20 10.83
CA GLN A 55 1.32 -0.14 11.40
C GLN A 55 0.84 -1.16 10.36
N ALA A 56 -0.14 -0.78 9.54
CA ALA A 56 -0.71 -1.65 8.51
C ALA A 56 0.28 -2.01 7.40
N LEU A 57 1.02 -1.01 6.88
CA LEU A 57 2.02 -1.20 5.84
C LEU A 57 3.22 -1.97 6.36
N ARG A 58 3.70 -1.61 7.56
CA ARG A 58 4.78 -2.30 8.26
C ARG A 58 4.49 -3.78 8.43
N GLU A 59 3.36 -4.14 9.03
CA GLU A 59 3.03 -5.56 9.25
C GLU A 59 2.38 -6.22 8.03
N SER A 60 2.27 -5.49 6.92
CA SER A 60 1.76 -5.98 5.64
C SER A 60 0.36 -6.59 5.76
N LEU A 61 -0.54 -5.90 6.46
CA LEU A 61 -1.91 -6.35 6.71
C LEU A 61 -2.77 -6.18 5.43
N ASN A 62 -3.60 -7.17 5.10
CA ASN A 62 -4.46 -7.17 3.92
C ASN A 62 -5.71 -6.31 4.15
N LEU A 63 -6.38 -6.49 5.29
CA LEU A 63 -7.70 -5.87 5.51
C LEU A 63 -7.65 -4.32 5.48
N PRO A 64 -6.66 -3.65 6.12
CA PRO A 64 -6.52 -2.20 6.01
C PRO A 64 -6.18 -1.73 4.59
N ALA A 65 -5.38 -2.49 3.83
CA ALA A 65 -5.05 -2.14 2.45
C ALA A 65 -6.29 -2.20 1.55
N LEU A 66 -7.18 -3.17 1.77
CA LEU A 66 -8.45 -3.25 1.07
C LEU A 66 -9.40 -2.11 1.47
N GLN A 67 -9.37 -1.65 2.73
CA GLN A 67 -10.07 -0.44 3.15
C GLN A 67 -9.60 0.79 2.38
N VAL A 68 -8.28 0.98 2.23
CA VAL A 68 -7.72 2.07 1.42
C VAL A 68 -8.15 1.92 -0.04
N THR A 69 -8.09 0.71 -0.59
CA THR A 69 -8.50 0.42 -1.97
C THR A 69 -9.95 0.79 -2.23
N ARG A 70 -10.85 0.46 -1.31
CA ARG A 70 -12.26 0.86 -1.42
C ARG A 70 -12.44 2.37 -1.33
N THR A 71 -11.60 3.04 -0.54
CA THR A 71 -11.66 4.50 -0.36
C THR A 71 -11.22 5.25 -1.61
N VAL A 72 -10.13 4.83 -2.25
CA VAL A 72 -9.56 5.55 -3.42
C VAL A 72 -10.02 5.00 -4.76
N GLY A 73 -10.53 3.78 -4.80
CA GLY A 73 -10.88 3.07 -6.03
C GLY A 73 -9.68 2.42 -6.72
N VAL A 74 -9.96 1.35 -7.47
CA VAL A 74 -8.94 0.59 -8.23
C VAL A 74 -8.28 1.46 -9.30
N ASP A 75 -9.06 2.30 -9.99
CA ASP A 75 -8.57 3.18 -11.05
C ASP A 75 -7.48 4.14 -10.58
N ALA A 76 -7.66 4.75 -9.40
CA ALA A 76 -6.67 5.67 -8.84
C ALA A 76 -5.34 4.96 -8.51
N ILE A 77 -5.41 3.68 -8.13
CA ILE A 77 -4.23 2.86 -7.87
C ILE A 77 -3.53 2.48 -9.18
N ILE A 78 -4.29 2.14 -10.22
CA ILE A 78 -3.72 1.89 -11.56
C ILE A 78 -2.99 3.14 -12.07
N ASP A 79 -3.61 4.32 -11.95
CA ASP A 79 -2.99 5.59 -12.34
C ASP A 79 -1.69 5.85 -11.56
N MET A 80 -1.67 5.55 -10.26
CA MET A 80 -0.47 5.66 -9.43
C MET A 80 0.64 4.71 -9.91
N VAL A 81 0.28 3.46 -10.21
CA VAL A 81 1.22 2.45 -10.69
C VAL A 81 1.82 2.86 -12.05
N HIS A 82 1.01 3.41 -12.95
CA HIS A 82 1.46 3.98 -14.22
C HIS A 82 2.36 5.20 -14.02
N GLN A 83 2.02 6.10 -13.09
CA GLN A 83 2.83 7.28 -12.74
C GLN A 83 4.23 6.88 -12.24
N LEU A 84 4.34 5.77 -11.52
CA LEU A 84 5.61 5.21 -11.05
C LEU A 84 6.34 4.39 -12.13
N GLY A 85 5.75 4.24 -13.31
CA GLY A 85 6.41 3.70 -14.51
C GLY A 85 6.20 2.23 -14.79
N ILE A 86 5.23 1.59 -14.14
CA ILE A 86 4.80 0.27 -14.57
C ILE A 86 3.76 0.46 -15.67
N ASP A 87 4.21 0.46 -16.92
CA ASP A 87 3.33 0.59 -18.08
C ASP A 87 2.76 -0.78 -18.46
N ARG A 88 1.52 -1.03 -18.01
CA ARG A 88 0.77 -2.27 -18.20
C ARG A 88 -0.67 -1.94 -18.53
N ASP A 89 -1.18 -2.54 -19.59
CA ASP A 89 -2.59 -2.43 -19.93
C ASP A 89 -3.40 -3.43 -19.12
N TRP A 90 -4.09 -2.94 -18.09
CA TRP A 90 -5.04 -3.72 -17.32
C TRP A 90 -6.46 -3.39 -17.77
N ASP A 91 -7.26 -4.42 -18.01
CA ASP A 91 -8.71 -4.26 -18.14
C ASP A 91 -9.31 -3.87 -16.78
N ARG A 92 -9.47 -2.55 -16.59
CA ARG A 92 -10.00 -1.93 -15.36
C ARG A 92 -11.35 -2.51 -14.97
N SER A 93 -12.18 -2.94 -15.93
CA SER A 93 -13.51 -3.50 -15.68
C SER A 93 -13.47 -4.87 -15.00
N ARG A 94 -12.32 -5.55 -15.03
CA ARG A 94 -12.13 -6.89 -14.46
C ARG A 94 -11.35 -6.89 -13.14
N LEU A 95 -10.88 -5.73 -12.70
CA LEU A 95 -10.10 -5.60 -11.47
C LEU A 95 -11.00 -5.18 -10.30
N GLY A 96 -11.05 -6.05 -9.30
CA GLY A 96 -11.78 -5.82 -8.07
C GLY A 96 -10.89 -5.34 -6.92
N LEU A 97 -11.46 -5.36 -5.71
CA LEU A 97 -10.79 -4.89 -4.49
C LEU A 97 -9.45 -5.59 -4.22
N SER A 98 -9.32 -6.85 -4.62
CA SER A 98 -8.08 -7.65 -4.47
C SER A 98 -6.89 -7.05 -5.23
N PHE A 99 -7.10 -6.18 -6.22
CA PHE A 99 -6.01 -5.49 -6.91
C PHE A 99 -5.13 -4.69 -5.92
N GLY A 100 -5.74 -4.05 -4.92
CA GLY A 100 -5.02 -3.26 -3.92
C GLY A 100 -4.12 -4.04 -2.97
N ILE A 101 -4.22 -5.37 -2.97
CA ILE A 101 -3.26 -6.27 -2.28
C ILE A 101 -2.34 -7.00 -3.28
N GLY A 102 -2.48 -6.71 -4.58
CA GLY A 102 -1.62 -7.16 -5.66
C GLY A 102 -2.13 -8.39 -6.40
N ALA A 103 -3.45 -8.52 -6.60
CA ALA A 103 -4.05 -9.49 -7.54
C ALA A 103 -3.90 -9.05 -9.00
N GLY A 104 -2.70 -8.62 -9.39
CA GLY A 104 -2.35 -8.23 -10.76
C GLY A 104 -0.92 -8.66 -11.05
N GLU A 105 -0.72 -9.34 -12.18
CA GLU A 105 0.60 -9.84 -12.59
C GLU A 105 1.52 -8.69 -13.02
N MET A 106 2.77 -8.75 -12.58
CA MET A 106 3.78 -7.72 -12.83
C MET A 106 5.15 -8.36 -13.03
N ARG A 107 6.03 -7.76 -13.85
CA ARG A 107 7.43 -8.21 -13.92
C ARG A 107 8.17 -7.70 -12.69
N LEU A 108 9.11 -8.51 -12.20
CA LEU A 108 9.98 -8.10 -11.10
C LEU A 108 10.76 -6.81 -11.40
N ILE A 109 11.21 -6.64 -12.64
CA ILE A 109 11.92 -5.42 -13.07
C ILE A 109 11.02 -4.17 -13.05
N ASP A 110 9.74 -4.31 -13.39
CA ASP A 110 8.77 -3.21 -13.31
C ASP A 110 8.58 -2.79 -11.85
N MET A 111 8.45 -3.76 -10.96
CA MET A 111 8.34 -3.51 -9.52
C MET A 111 9.61 -2.89 -8.94
N ALA A 112 10.80 -3.36 -9.33
CA ALA A 112 12.07 -2.80 -8.91
C ALA A 112 12.21 -1.33 -9.36
N SER A 113 11.84 -1.03 -10.61
CA SER A 113 11.80 0.32 -11.17
C SER A 113 10.81 1.24 -10.42
N ALA A 114 9.62 0.75 -10.10
CA ALA A 114 8.66 1.56 -9.34
C ALA A 114 9.11 1.83 -7.89
N TYR A 115 9.79 0.87 -7.25
CA TYR A 115 10.40 1.07 -5.93
C TYR A 115 11.62 2.00 -5.98
N GLU A 116 12.34 2.04 -7.11
CA GLU A 116 13.43 2.99 -7.34
C GLU A 116 12.93 4.43 -7.20
N VAL A 117 11.72 4.75 -7.63
CA VAL A 117 11.15 6.09 -7.43
C VAL A 117 11.11 6.48 -5.96
N ILE A 118 10.76 5.54 -5.08
CA ILE A 118 10.70 5.78 -3.63
C ILE A 118 12.13 5.92 -3.09
N ALA A 119 13.02 4.99 -3.44
CA ALA A 119 14.43 5.05 -3.07
C ALA A 119 15.11 6.35 -3.56
N ASN A 120 14.81 6.83 -4.75
CA ASN A 120 15.37 8.05 -5.32
C ASN A 120 14.55 9.29 -4.95
N MET A 121 13.87 9.28 -3.81
CA MET A 121 13.21 10.45 -3.23
C MET A 121 12.23 11.13 -4.20
N GLY A 122 11.52 10.31 -4.95
CA GLY A 122 10.48 10.68 -5.91
C GLY A 122 10.96 11.00 -7.32
N VAL A 123 12.25 10.80 -7.61
CA VAL A 123 12.81 10.88 -8.96
C VAL A 123 12.80 9.49 -9.57
N ARG A 124 12.19 9.37 -10.74
CA ARG A 124 12.21 8.14 -11.53
C ARG A 124 13.37 8.17 -12.52
N VAL A 125 14.10 7.08 -12.59
CA VAL A 125 15.15 6.84 -13.57
C VAL A 125 14.83 5.57 -14.36
N GLU A 126 14.88 5.64 -15.68
CA GLU A 126 14.66 4.45 -16.51
C GLU A 126 15.79 3.42 -16.32
N PRO A 127 15.46 2.15 -15.99
CA PRO A 127 16.47 1.10 -15.89
C PRO A 127 17.19 0.90 -17.23
N THR A 128 18.53 0.96 -17.21
CA THR A 128 19.37 0.68 -18.38
C THR A 128 20.35 -0.46 -18.11
N PHE A 129 20.51 -1.34 -19.10
CA PHE A 129 21.51 -2.42 -19.08
C PHE A 129 22.76 -2.06 -19.89
N ILE A 130 22.69 -1.05 -20.74
CA ILE A 130 23.79 -0.62 -21.62
C ILE A 130 24.26 0.74 -21.12
N LEU A 131 25.50 0.85 -20.67
CA LEU A 131 26.08 2.11 -20.20
C LEU A 131 26.69 2.94 -21.33
N LYS A 132 27.26 2.29 -22.34
CA LYS A 132 28.00 2.98 -23.41
C LYS A 132 28.08 2.13 -24.66
N ILE A 133 27.97 2.78 -25.82
CA ILE A 133 28.18 2.18 -27.15
C ILE A 133 29.34 2.93 -27.79
N VAL A 134 30.37 2.19 -28.22
CA VAL A 134 31.57 2.72 -28.89
C VAL A 134 31.74 2.06 -30.25
N ASP A 135 32.24 2.81 -31.24
CA ASP A 135 32.59 2.28 -32.55
C ASP A 135 34.01 1.68 -32.57
N PRO A 136 34.45 1.02 -33.67
CA PRO A 136 35.79 0.44 -33.76
C PRO A 136 36.95 1.43 -33.66
N SER A 137 36.70 2.74 -33.87
CA SER A 137 37.70 3.80 -33.69
C SER A 137 37.80 4.27 -32.24
N GLY A 138 36.95 3.76 -31.35
CA GLY A 138 36.86 4.17 -29.95
C GLY A 138 35.96 5.40 -29.72
N LYS A 139 35.29 5.91 -30.76
CA LYS A 139 34.38 7.05 -30.63
C LYS A 139 33.09 6.60 -29.94
N VAL A 140 32.63 7.42 -28.99
CA VAL A 140 31.36 7.21 -28.30
C VAL A 140 30.20 7.49 -29.25
N VAL A 141 29.42 6.47 -29.55
CA VAL A 141 28.19 6.58 -30.34
C VAL A 141 27.03 7.00 -29.44
N LYS A 142 26.96 6.41 -28.25
CA LYS A 142 25.94 6.74 -27.25
C LYS A 142 26.45 6.48 -25.84
N ASP A 143 26.10 7.36 -24.91
CA ASP A 143 26.47 7.28 -23.50
C ASP A 143 25.19 7.35 -22.66
N TYR A 144 24.96 6.31 -21.87
CA TYR A 144 23.83 6.17 -20.95
C TYR A 144 24.29 6.14 -19.49
N SER A 145 25.57 6.43 -19.22
CA SER A 145 26.14 6.42 -17.86
C SER A 145 25.57 7.51 -16.95
N LYS A 146 24.85 8.49 -17.53
CA LYS A 146 24.14 9.56 -16.84
C LYS A 146 22.68 9.56 -17.27
N PRO A 147 21.85 8.65 -16.72
CA PRO A 147 20.45 8.58 -17.10
C PRO A 147 19.72 9.85 -16.63
N GLU A 148 18.79 10.33 -17.45
CA GLU A 148 17.93 11.47 -17.09
C GLU A 148 16.89 11.02 -16.06
N GLY A 149 16.76 11.79 -14.97
CA GLY A 149 15.76 11.57 -13.94
C GLY A 149 14.58 12.50 -14.09
N ARG A 150 13.35 12.00 -13.88
CA ARG A 150 12.13 12.81 -13.85
C ARG A 150 11.50 12.73 -12.47
N ARG A 151 11.26 13.87 -11.81
CA ARG A 151 10.46 13.89 -10.58
C ARG A 151 9.01 13.53 -10.90
N VAL A 152 8.55 12.41 -10.35
CA VAL A 152 7.17 11.93 -10.48
C VAL A 152 6.44 11.86 -9.15
N LEU A 153 7.17 11.99 -8.03
CA LEU A 153 6.62 12.01 -6.68
C LEU A 153 7.28 13.13 -5.88
N ASP A 154 6.49 13.81 -5.05
CA ASP A 154 7.01 14.76 -4.08
C ASP A 154 7.88 14.02 -3.06
N GLN A 155 9.11 14.52 -2.90
CA GLN A 155 10.14 13.94 -2.04
C GLN A 155 9.65 13.71 -0.60
N ARG A 156 8.75 14.55 -0.09
CA ARG A 156 8.21 14.43 1.27
C ARG A 156 7.40 13.14 1.45
N TYR A 157 6.62 12.75 0.45
CA TYR A 157 5.87 11.49 0.49
C TYR A 157 6.77 10.29 0.27
N ALA A 158 7.76 10.37 -0.62
CA ALA A 158 8.78 9.33 -0.78
C ALA A 158 9.52 9.07 0.54
N TRP A 159 9.93 10.14 1.22
CA TRP A 159 10.62 10.06 2.51
C TRP A 159 9.75 9.46 3.62
N ILE A 160 8.45 9.80 3.69
CA ILE A 160 7.51 9.19 4.66
C ILE A 160 7.34 7.68 4.37
N MET A 161 7.22 7.30 3.09
CA MET A 161 7.12 5.89 2.73
C MET A 161 8.39 5.12 3.11
N ASP A 162 9.56 5.68 2.83
CA ASP A 162 10.85 5.15 3.26
C ASP A 162 10.91 4.97 4.76
N ASP A 163 10.49 5.97 5.52
CA ASP A 163 10.51 5.92 6.98
C ASP A 163 9.59 4.82 7.54
N ILE A 164 8.44 4.55 6.92
CA ILE A 164 7.60 3.39 7.25
C ILE A 164 8.29 2.08 6.89
N LEU A 165 8.88 1.98 5.69
CA LEU A 165 9.53 0.74 5.23
C LEU A 165 10.81 0.40 6.00
N LYS A 166 11.47 1.38 6.64
CA LYS A 166 12.58 1.11 7.56
C LYS A 166 12.19 0.24 8.72
N ASP A 167 10.95 0.31 9.18
CA ASP A 167 10.48 -0.53 10.27
C ASP A 167 10.65 -2.02 9.94
N ASN A 168 10.54 -2.41 8.66
CA ASN A 168 10.71 -3.79 8.23
C ASN A 168 12.14 -4.30 8.34
N THR A 169 13.18 -3.44 8.38
CA THR A 169 14.59 -3.84 8.55
C THR A 169 15.11 -3.57 9.97
N ASN A 170 14.23 -3.14 10.87
CA ASN A 170 14.53 -2.80 12.25
C ASN A 170 13.82 -3.79 13.20
N PRO A 171 14.54 -4.59 14.01
CA PRO A 171 13.92 -5.48 15.00
C PRO A 171 13.06 -4.74 16.04
N GLN A 172 13.33 -3.45 16.27
CA GLN A 172 12.55 -2.55 17.11
C GLN A 172 11.50 -1.75 16.32
N GLY A 173 11.38 -1.97 15.01
CA GLY A 173 10.34 -1.39 14.15
C GLY A 173 9.20 -2.36 13.91
N SER A 174 9.48 -3.52 13.29
CA SER A 174 8.49 -4.56 12.96
C SER A 174 8.82 -5.86 13.69
N PHE A 175 7.82 -6.46 14.34
CA PHE A 175 7.99 -7.77 14.98
C PHE A 175 7.96 -8.94 13.99
N VAL A 176 7.28 -8.79 12.85
CA VAL A 176 7.17 -9.85 11.83
C VAL A 176 8.42 -9.91 10.95
N PHE A 177 8.96 -8.76 10.53
CA PHE A 177 10.01 -8.71 9.49
C PHE A 177 11.37 -8.26 10.02
N GLY A 178 11.41 -7.37 10.99
CA GLY A 178 12.63 -6.76 11.51
C GLY A 178 13.71 -7.77 11.94
N PRO A 179 13.38 -8.77 12.79
CA PRO A 179 14.33 -9.78 13.23
C PRO A 179 14.98 -10.59 12.09
N TRP A 180 14.29 -10.76 10.96
CA TRP A 180 14.73 -11.63 9.87
C TRP A 180 15.52 -10.90 8.80
N THR A 181 15.27 -9.61 8.63
CA THR A 181 15.71 -8.86 7.43
C THR A 181 16.67 -7.71 7.74
N THR A 182 17.01 -7.49 9.01
CA THR A 182 17.98 -6.45 9.40
C THR A 182 19.37 -6.69 8.82
N ILE A 183 19.93 -5.65 8.19
CA ILE A 183 21.28 -5.67 7.62
C ILE A 183 22.33 -4.97 8.50
N GLY A 184 21.95 -4.52 9.70
CA GLY A 184 22.85 -3.82 10.63
C GLY A 184 23.14 -2.37 10.27
N ARG A 185 22.35 -1.76 9.38
CA ARG A 185 22.41 -0.35 8.98
C ARG A 185 21.04 0.12 8.47
N PRO A 186 20.82 1.44 8.30
CA PRO A 186 19.58 1.95 7.72
C PRO A 186 19.30 1.35 6.34
N ALA A 187 18.10 0.78 6.18
CA ALA A 187 17.57 0.24 4.94
C ALA A 187 16.04 0.22 4.98
N ALA A 188 15.40 0.25 3.83
CA ALA A 188 13.96 0.06 3.70
C ALA A 188 13.68 -1.28 3.00
N LEU A 189 12.57 -1.92 3.37
CA LEU A 189 12.17 -3.20 2.78
C LEU A 189 10.65 -3.31 2.73
N LYS A 190 10.14 -3.91 1.66
CA LYS A 190 8.79 -4.46 1.62
C LYS A 190 8.82 -5.92 1.21
N THR A 191 8.18 -6.75 2.00
CA THR A 191 7.91 -8.16 1.70
C THR A 191 6.55 -8.32 1.02
N GLY A 192 6.31 -9.46 0.36
CA GLY A 192 5.00 -9.73 -0.20
C GLY A 192 4.79 -11.19 -0.56
N THR A 193 3.75 -11.81 0.01
CA THR A 193 3.41 -13.24 -0.09
C THR A 193 2.05 -13.43 -0.76
N THR A 194 1.91 -14.32 -1.74
CA THR A 194 0.61 -14.66 -2.34
C THR A 194 -0.14 -15.62 -1.42
N ASP A 195 -1.47 -15.57 -1.46
CA ASP A 195 -2.33 -16.41 -0.61
C ASP A 195 -2.10 -17.91 -0.87
N ASN A 196 -1.72 -18.28 -2.10
CA ASN A 196 -1.43 -19.65 -2.52
C ASN A 196 0.08 -20.00 -2.50
N LEU A 197 0.92 -19.13 -1.94
CA LEU A 197 2.37 -19.30 -1.82
C LEU A 197 3.07 -19.71 -3.15
N GLN A 198 2.50 -19.36 -4.30
CA GLN A 198 3.14 -19.56 -5.60
C GLN A 198 4.32 -18.61 -5.80
N ASP A 199 4.25 -17.46 -5.14
CA ASP A 199 5.21 -16.39 -5.27
C ASP A 199 5.46 -15.75 -3.91
N VAL A 200 6.73 -15.46 -3.63
CA VAL A 200 7.14 -14.64 -2.50
C VAL A 200 8.17 -13.63 -2.96
N LEU A 201 8.08 -12.39 -2.48
CA LEU A 201 8.97 -11.31 -2.86
C LEU A 201 9.52 -10.52 -1.67
N ALA A 202 10.71 -9.97 -1.89
CA ALA A 202 11.30 -8.94 -1.06
C ALA A 202 11.93 -7.87 -1.95
N ILE A 203 11.52 -6.62 -1.80
CA ILE A 203 12.10 -5.48 -2.51
C ILE A 203 12.55 -4.48 -1.47
N GLY A 204 13.84 -4.20 -1.42
CA GLY A 204 14.42 -3.31 -0.42
C GLY A 204 15.67 -2.62 -0.93
N PHE A 205 16.06 -1.57 -0.22
CA PHE A 205 17.12 -0.67 -0.67
C PHE A 205 17.81 0.07 0.48
N THR A 206 19.01 0.55 0.18
CA THR A 206 19.69 1.68 0.82
C THR A 206 19.76 2.82 -0.21
N PRO A 207 20.20 4.05 0.16
CA PRO A 207 20.41 5.13 -0.81
C PRO A 207 21.29 4.78 -2.02
N GLN A 208 22.15 3.77 -1.90
CA GLN A 208 23.09 3.39 -2.94
C GLN A 208 22.66 2.17 -3.75
N ARG A 209 21.80 1.29 -3.22
CA ARG A 209 21.49 -0.01 -3.84
C ARG A 209 20.05 -0.38 -3.58
N LEU A 210 19.35 -0.76 -4.65
CA LEU A 210 18.05 -1.43 -4.61
C LEU A 210 18.22 -2.88 -5.04
N THR A 211 17.53 -3.79 -4.38
CA THR A 211 17.49 -5.21 -4.75
C THR A 211 16.07 -5.73 -4.63
N ALA A 212 15.61 -6.39 -5.68
CA ALA A 212 14.34 -7.08 -5.75
C ALA A 212 14.60 -8.58 -5.91
N ILE A 213 13.98 -9.38 -5.05
CA ILE A 213 14.10 -10.85 -5.04
C ILE A 213 12.71 -11.44 -5.14
N TRP A 214 12.55 -12.36 -6.07
CA TRP A 214 11.39 -13.22 -6.21
C TRP A 214 11.82 -14.68 -6.03
N MET A 215 10.98 -15.47 -5.39
CA MET A 215 11.08 -16.92 -5.36
C MET A 215 9.71 -17.49 -5.69
N GLY A 216 9.68 -18.54 -6.51
CA GLY A 216 8.48 -19.23 -6.98
C GLY A 216 8.87 -20.43 -7.83
N ASN A 217 7.93 -21.35 -8.04
CA ASN A 217 8.13 -22.46 -8.97
C ASN A 217 7.77 -22.01 -10.38
N SER A 218 8.61 -22.33 -11.37
CA SER A 218 8.40 -21.92 -12.77
C SER A 218 7.12 -22.49 -13.41
N ASP A 219 6.52 -23.51 -12.80
CA ASP A 219 5.26 -24.14 -13.22
C ASP A 219 4.03 -23.60 -12.46
N ASN A 220 4.20 -22.55 -11.64
CA ASN A 220 3.19 -21.98 -10.76
C ASN A 220 2.63 -22.96 -9.72
N SER A 221 3.34 -24.05 -9.41
CA SER A 221 2.97 -24.89 -8.27
C SER A 221 3.23 -24.14 -6.95
N GLU A 222 2.37 -24.38 -5.95
CA GLU A 222 2.51 -23.82 -4.61
C GLU A 222 3.84 -24.26 -3.96
N MET A 223 4.57 -23.32 -3.37
CA MET A 223 5.74 -23.63 -2.54
C MET A 223 5.32 -24.02 -1.12
N ARG A 224 6.13 -24.84 -0.44
CA ARG A 224 5.87 -25.30 0.94
C ARG A 224 6.94 -24.81 1.91
N GLY A 225 6.52 -24.42 3.11
CA GLY A 225 7.44 -24.06 4.21
C GLY A 225 8.20 -22.76 4.00
N ILE A 226 7.77 -21.91 3.06
CA ILE A 226 8.42 -20.63 2.75
C ILE A 226 7.42 -19.48 2.93
N SER A 227 7.92 -18.35 3.40
CA SER A 227 7.21 -17.07 3.44
C SER A 227 8.13 -15.98 2.91
N SER A 228 7.58 -14.81 2.58
CA SER A 228 8.41 -13.69 2.13
C SER A 228 9.43 -13.22 3.16
N ALA A 229 9.12 -13.35 4.46
CA ALA A 229 10.06 -13.01 5.51
C ALA A 229 11.24 -13.99 5.58
N LEU A 230 10.96 -15.29 5.47
CA LEU A 230 11.95 -16.37 5.68
C LEU A 230 12.68 -16.79 4.40
N GLY A 231 12.10 -16.56 3.22
CA GLY A 231 12.71 -16.85 1.92
C GLY A 231 13.43 -15.62 1.35
N PRO A 232 12.76 -14.84 0.49
CA PRO A 232 13.39 -13.71 -0.20
C PRO A 232 13.85 -12.61 0.76
N GLY A 233 13.21 -12.42 1.92
CA GLY A 233 13.66 -11.47 2.94
C GLY A 233 15.02 -11.82 3.55
N VAL A 234 15.24 -13.09 3.89
CA VAL A 234 16.55 -13.58 4.39
C VAL A 234 17.61 -13.54 3.30
N LEU A 235 17.27 -13.95 2.07
CA LEU A 235 18.21 -13.84 0.95
C LEU A 235 18.56 -12.37 0.66
N TRP A 236 17.58 -11.49 0.69
CA TRP A 236 17.78 -10.05 0.50
C TRP A 236 18.73 -9.50 1.57
N ARG A 237 18.55 -9.88 2.84
CA ARG A 237 19.42 -9.47 3.93
C ARG A 237 20.87 -9.89 3.67
N ASP A 238 21.09 -11.16 3.36
CA ASP A 238 22.45 -11.71 3.23
C ASP A 238 23.15 -11.16 1.98
N TYR A 239 22.41 -11.01 0.88
CA TYR A 239 22.89 -10.35 -0.33
C TYR A 239 23.24 -8.88 -0.06
N MET A 240 22.33 -8.12 0.54
CA MET A 240 22.52 -6.69 0.81
C MET A 240 23.69 -6.45 1.75
N LYS A 241 23.85 -7.25 2.82
CA LYS A 241 25.03 -7.20 3.69
C LYS A 241 26.33 -7.32 2.88
N THR A 242 26.35 -8.19 1.87
CA THR A 242 27.52 -8.40 1.01
C THR A 242 27.75 -7.19 0.09
N VAL A 243 26.74 -6.75 -0.65
CA VAL A 243 26.93 -5.73 -1.70
C VAL A 243 27.07 -4.30 -1.17
N VAL A 244 26.67 -4.04 0.08
CA VAL A 244 26.85 -2.73 0.73
C VAL A 244 27.98 -2.70 1.76
N ALA A 245 28.68 -3.81 2.00
CA ALA A 245 29.73 -3.90 3.03
C ALA A 245 30.83 -2.83 2.87
N GLY A 246 31.24 -2.57 1.62
CA GLY A 246 32.25 -1.57 1.29
C GLY A 246 31.73 -0.13 1.16
N LEU A 247 30.43 0.10 1.36
CA LEU A 247 29.82 1.42 1.25
C LEU A 247 29.61 2.02 2.66
N PRO A 248 29.81 3.33 2.87
CA PRO A 248 29.46 3.96 4.14
C PRO A 248 27.96 3.77 4.44
N PRO A 249 27.56 3.53 5.71
CA PRO A 249 26.16 3.63 6.09
C PRO A 249 25.64 5.03 5.76
N ASP A 250 24.46 5.11 5.15
CA ASP A 250 23.86 6.36 4.72
C ASP A 250 22.34 6.28 4.85
N TRP A 251 21.70 7.43 4.96
CA TRP A 251 20.26 7.55 4.89
C TRP A 251 19.89 8.94 4.38
N TYR A 252 18.73 9.05 3.73
CA TYR A 252 18.27 10.32 3.19
C TYR A 252 18.09 11.36 4.30
N ALA A 253 18.58 12.58 4.02
CA ALA A 253 18.26 13.74 4.85
C ALA A 253 16.75 13.95 4.89
N ARG A 254 16.24 14.38 6.04
CA ARG A 254 14.85 14.78 6.21
C ARG A 254 14.57 16.00 5.31
N PRO A 255 13.58 15.94 4.40
CA PRO A 255 13.22 17.08 3.56
C PRO A 255 12.59 18.21 4.36
N ASP A 256 12.73 19.44 3.86
CA ASP A 256 11.97 20.58 4.36
C ASP A 256 10.46 20.35 4.21
N GLY A 257 9.67 20.96 5.10
CA GLY A 257 8.22 20.81 5.10
C GLY A 257 7.73 19.44 5.59
N ILE A 258 8.57 18.68 6.30
CA ILE A 258 8.12 17.58 7.17
C ILE A 258 7.99 18.09 8.61
N VAL A 259 6.84 17.89 9.24
CA VAL A 259 6.57 18.28 10.65
C VAL A 259 6.28 17.05 11.50
N ASP A 260 6.59 17.16 12.80
CA ASP A 260 6.36 16.08 13.76
C ASP A 260 5.15 16.40 14.64
N LYS A 261 4.28 15.41 14.85
CA LYS A 261 3.24 15.47 15.88
C LYS A 261 3.23 14.20 16.70
N VAL A 262 3.03 14.36 18.01
CA VAL A 262 2.68 13.23 18.87
C VAL A 262 1.21 12.89 18.61
N VAL A 263 0.95 11.64 18.27
CA VAL A 263 -0.39 11.08 18.05
C VAL A 263 -0.72 10.00 19.08
N CYS A 264 -2.01 9.76 19.29
CA CYS A 264 -2.47 8.71 20.18
C CYS A 264 -2.54 7.36 19.48
N VAL A 265 -1.47 6.59 19.63
CA VAL A 265 -1.32 5.25 19.07
C VAL A 265 -0.50 4.42 20.04
N ASN A 266 -0.85 3.15 20.20
CA ASN A 266 -0.01 2.19 20.91
C ASN A 266 1.36 2.08 20.21
N PRO A 267 2.47 2.51 20.85
CA PRO A 267 3.79 2.48 20.24
C PRO A 267 4.39 1.06 20.18
N SER A 268 3.69 0.05 20.73
CA SER A 268 4.14 -1.33 20.73
C SER A 268 4.44 -1.85 19.32
N LEU A 269 5.47 -2.68 19.24
CA LEU A 269 5.85 -3.43 18.04
C LEU A 269 4.69 -4.25 17.47
N TYR A 270 3.84 -4.79 18.34
CA TYR A 270 2.70 -5.61 17.93
C TYR A 270 1.56 -4.79 17.33
N GLY A 271 1.68 -3.45 17.32
CA GLY A 271 0.67 -2.54 16.80
C GLY A 271 -0.65 -2.67 17.56
N GLY A 272 -1.75 -2.36 16.88
CA GLY A 272 -3.10 -2.53 17.40
C GLY A 272 -3.46 -1.51 18.50
N ASN A 273 -4.57 -0.82 18.27
CA ASN A 273 -5.15 0.23 19.10
C ASN A 273 -4.47 1.60 18.92
N GLY A 274 -5.11 2.49 18.16
CA GLY A 274 -4.68 3.87 17.99
C GLY A 274 -5.67 4.66 17.16
N SER A 275 -5.88 5.94 17.52
CA SER A 275 -6.69 6.89 16.74
C SER A 275 -5.89 7.53 15.62
N GLY A 276 -4.57 7.65 15.81
CA GLY A 276 -3.72 8.39 14.88
C GLY A 276 -3.95 9.91 14.86
N LEU A 277 -4.81 10.41 15.75
CA LEU A 277 -5.09 11.83 15.96
C LEU A 277 -4.28 12.37 17.14
N LEU A 278 -4.37 13.67 17.40
CA LEU A 278 -3.71 14.26 18.57
C LEU A 278 -4.26 13.62 19.87
N PRO A 279 -3.45 13.45 20.93
CA PRO A 279 -3.92 12.88 22.19
C PRO A 279 -4.98 13.76 22.86
N GLY A 280 -6.19 13.21 23.03
CA GLY A 280 -7.26 13.82 23.80
C GLY A 280 -7.26 13.36 25.26
N PRO A 281 -8.30 13.73 26.04
CA PRO A 281 -8.34 13.51 27.49
C PRO A 281 -8.30 12.04 27.94
N ASN A 282 -8.83 11.12 27.13
CA ASN A 282 -8.89 9.70 27.46
C ASN A 282 -7.86 8.86 26.68
N CYS A 283 -6.99 9.49 25.89
CA CYS A 283 -5.92 8.76 25.23
C CYS A 283 -4.98 8.15 26.30
N PRO A 284 -4.79 6.81 26.33
CA PRO A 284 -3.95 6.16 27.32
C PRO A 284 -2.57 6.80 27.42
N SER A 285 -2.04 7.01 28.62
CA SER A 285 -0.81 7.81 28.82
C SER A 285 0.41 7.24 28.08
N ASN A 286 0.48 5.92 27.92
CA ASN A 286 1.53 5.22 27.20
C ASN A 286 1.29 5.15 25.67
N PHE A 287 0.18 5.65 25.16
CA PHE A 287 -0.13 5.68 23.72
C PHE A 287 0.32 7.02 23.15
N ARG A 288 1.64 7.20 23.05
CA ARG A 288 2.28 8.39 22.50
C ARG A 288 3.31 7.93 21.47
N PHE A 289 3.06 8.27 20.21
CA PHE A 289 3.99 8.00 19.12
C PHE A 289 4.22 9.30 18.35
N THR A 290 5.47 9.66 18.11
CA THR A 290 5.81 10.81 17.25
C THR A 290 5.75 10.33 15.81
N GLU A 291 4.82 10.88 15.05
CA GLU A 291 4.67 10.58 13.62
C GLU A 291 5.08 11.80 12.78
N HIS A 292 5.47 11.51 11.53
CA HIS A 292 5.94 12.48 10.55
C HIS A 292 4.85 12.80 9.51
N PHE A 293 4.70 14.09 9.23
CA PHE A 293 3.67 14.59 8.33
C PHE A 293 4.27 15.51 7.29
N VAL A 294 3.73 15.47 6.07
CA VAL A 294 3.87 16.59 5.14
C VAL A 294 3.17 17.79 5.78
N GLN A 295 3.85 18.93 5.89
CA GLN A 295 3.30 20.14 6.50
C GLN A 295 1.95 20.50 5.89
N GLY A 296 0.95 20.72 6.74
CA GLY A 296 -0.43 20.96 6.37
C GLY A 296 -1.30 19.71 6.29
N THR A 297 -0.73 18.51 6.46
CA THR A 297 -1.48 17.23 6.49
C THR A 297 -1.62 16.66 7.90
N GLU A 298 -0.93 17.25 8.88
CA GLU A 298 -1.00 16.79 10.26
C GLU A 298 -2.41 16.94 10.87
N PRO A 299 -2.79 16.07 11.81
CA PRO A 299 -4.11 16.17 12.45
C PRO A 299 -4.24 17.49 13.22
N THR A 300 -5.38 18.15 13.01
CA THR A 300 -5.75 19.41 13.70
C THR A 300 -6.73 19.18 14.84
N THR A 301 -7.27 17.96 14.97
CA THR A 301 -8.21 17.57 16.03
C THR A 301 -7.61 16.44 16.87
N ASP A 302 -8.04 16.39 18.13
CA ASP A 302 -7.70 15.28 19.03
C ASP A 302 -8.67 14.09 18.88
N ASP A 303 -8.39 13.03 19.64
CA ASP A 303 -9.09 11.75 19.58
C ASP A 303 -10.23 11.57 20.58
N ARG A 304 -10.76 12.65 21.17
CA ARG A 304 -11.82 12.58 22.20
C ARG A 304 -13.08 11.82 21.75
N ASN A 305 -13.30 11.73 20.44
CA ASN A 305 -14.43 11.01 19.85
C ASN A 305 -14.15 9.52 19.61
N PHE A 306 -12.88 9.11 19.67
CA PHE A 306 -12.42 7.73 19.57
C PHE A 306 -12.15 7.15 20.96
N TYR A 307 -11.25 7.72 21.76
CA TYR A 307 -11.09 7.34 23.17
C TYR A 307 -12.05 8.13 24.05
N THR A 308 -12.98 7.40 24.67
CA THR A 308 -14.01 7.93 25.56
C THR A 308 -13.79 7.39 26.98
N SER A 309 -14.53 7.90 27.97
CA SER A 309 -14.46 7.41 29.35
C SER A 309 -14.84 5.93 29.51
N CYS A 310 -15.57 5.36 28.54
CA CYS A 310 -16.00 3.97 28.56
C CYS A 310 -15.13 3.02 27.72
N GLY A 311 -14.11 3.53 27.02
CA GLY A 311 -13.28 2.76 26.08
C GLY A 311 -13.19 3.41 24.71
N ILE A 312 -12.94 2.60 23.67
CA ILE A 312 -12.95 3.05 22.28
C ILE A 312 -14.36 3.10 21.71
N ASN A 313 -14.63 4.12 20.92
CA ASN A 313 -15.79 4.25 20.06
C ASN A 313 -15.43 3.71 18.67
N LEU A 314 -15.89 2.51 18.35
CA LEU A 314 -15.57 1.86 17.08
C LEU A 314 -16.53 2.34 16.00
N ARG A 315 -16.00 2.81 14.87
CA ARG A 315 -16.82 3.23 13.73
C ARG A 315 -16.43 2.50 12.46
N ALA A 316 -17.38 1.79 11.85
CA ALA A 316 -17.09 1.14 10.57
C ALA A 316 -16.86 2.22 9.49
N PRO A 317 -15.84 2.06 8.64
CA PRO A 317 -15.53 3.04 7.59
C PRO A 317 -16.59 3.05 6.48
N PHE A 318 -17.33 1.95 6.31
CA PHE A 318 -18.40 1.81 5.33
C PHE A 318 -19.64 1.21 5.99
N PHE A 319 -20.83 1.67 5.55
CA PHE A 319 -22.10 1.28 6.16
C PHE A 319 -22.38 -0.22 6.03
N ASP A 320 -22.06 -0.81 4.89
CA ASP A 320 -22.24 -2.24 4.61
C ASP A 320 -21.29 -3.15 5.40
N TRP A 321 -20.19 -2.61 5.97
CA TRP A 321 -19.28 -3.36 6.86
C TRP A 321 -19.71 -3.33 8.33
N GLN A 322 -20.75 -2.58 8.66
CA GLN A 322 -21.21 -2.36 10.03
C GLN A 322 -21.53 -3.70 10.74
N ALA A 323 -22.16 -4.65 10.05
CA ALA A 323 -22.49 -5.95 10.64
C ALA A 323 -21.24 -6.77 11.04
N ASP A 324 -20.17 -6.71 10.24
CA ASP A 324 -18.95 -7.46 10.50
C ASP A 324 -18.17 -6.85 11.67
N TYR A 325 -18.09 -5.53 11.71
CA TYR A 325 -17.43 -4.80 12.79
C TYR A 325 -18.18 -4.92 14.13
N ASN A 326 -19.52 -5.04 14.11
CA ASN A 326 -20.33 -5.38 15.28
C ASN A 326 -19.94 -6.73 15.89
N ARG A 327 -19.75 -7.74 15.03
CA ARG A 327 -19.34 -9.08 15.46
C ARG A 327 -17.92 -9.06 15.99
N TRP A 328 -17.02 -8.36 15.31
CA TRP A 328 -15.66 -8.17 15.80
C TRP A 328 -15.65 -7.47 17.16
N ALA A 329 -16.43 -6.40 17.35
CA ALA A 329 -16.48 -5.68 18.62
C ALA A 329 -16.96 -6.57 19.78
N SER A 330 -18.03 -7.33 19.56
CA SER A 330 -18.54 -8.30 20.54
C SER A 330 -17.48 -9.33 20.91
N GLY A 331 -16.80 -9.91 19.92
CA GLY A 331 -15.71 -10.86 20.16
C GLY A 331 -14.49 -10.24 20.85
N ALA A 332 -14.18 -8.98 20.53
CA ALA A 332 -13.06 -8.25 21.11
C ALA A 332 -13.26 -8.03 22.62
N VAL A 333 -14.46 -7.62 23.01
CA VAL A 333 -14.85 -7.45 24.42
C VAL A 333 -14.87 -8.77 25.17
N SER A 334 -15.21 -9.88 24.50
CA SER A 334 -15.15 -11.23 25.08
C SER A 334 -13.76 -11.88 25.04
N GLY A 335 -12.72 -11.16 24.58
CA GLY A 335 -11.33 -11.61 24.57
C GLY A 335 -10.91 -12.45 23.35
N ALA A 336 -11.77 -12.64 22.35
CA ALA A 336 -11.51 -13.47 21.16
C ALA A 336 -10.35 -12.96 20.29
N TYR A 337 -10.00 -11.68 20.39
CA TYR A 337 -8.95 -11.01 19.60
C TYR A 337 -7.79 -10.48 20.45
N SER A 338 -7.48 -11.16 21.57
CA SER A 338 -6.39 -10.75 22.47
C SER A 338 -5.02 -11.33 22.12
N TYR A 339 -4.95 -12.38 21.31
CA TYR A 339 -3.74 -13.09 20.82
C TYR A 339 -2.54 -13.05 21.77
N ASN A 340 -2.56 -13.93 22.79
CA ASN A 340 -1.53 -13.99 23.84
C ASN A 340 -1.40 -12.69 24.64
N GLY A 341 -2.51 -11.96 24.83
CA GLY A 341 -2.56 -10.72 25.59
C GLY A 341 -1.95 -9.51 24.88
N ARG A 342 -1.60 -9.61 23.59
CA ARG A 342 -1.04 -8.49 22.80
C ARG A 342 -2.02 -7.33 22.65
N PHE A 343 -3.31 -7.61 22.59
CA PHE A 343 -4.35 -6.59 22.44
C PHE A 343 -5.41 -6.72 23.53
N SER A 344 -5.87 -5.58 24.02
CA SER A 344 -7.04 -5.49 24.88
C SER A 344 -7.99 -4.43 24.34
N TRP A 345 -9.27 -4.80 24.30
CA TRP A 345 -10.31 -4.00 23.67
C TRP A 345 -11.41 -3.71 24.68
N ARG A 346 -11.59 -2.44 25.01
CA ARG A 346 -12.76 -1.96 25.73
C ARG A 346 -13.54 -1.10 24.77
N ILE A 347 -14.68 -1.58 24.27
CA ILE A 347 -15.48 -0.93 23.23
C ILE A 347 -16.82 -0.52 23.85
N CYS A 348 -17.25 0.73 23.65
CA CYS A 348 -18.49 1.21 24.25
C CYS A 348 -19.47 1.91 23.31
N GLY A 349 -19.11 2.10 22.04
CA GLY A 349 -19.98 2.65 21.01
C GLY A 349 -19.71 2.00 19.68
N PHE A 350 -20.78 1.87 18.87
CA PHE A 350 -20.69 1.29 17.54
C PHE A 350 -21.61 1.99 16.53
N ALA A 351 -21.04 2.65 15.53
CA ALA A 351 -21.80 3.39 14.52
C ALA A 351 -21.09 3.44 13.16
N PRO A 352 -21.81 3.47 12.03
CA PRO A 352 -21.17 3.60 10.73
C PRO A 352 -20.64 5.03 10.53
N ARG A 353 -19.60 5.19 9.72
CA ARG A 353 -19.21 6.48 9.14
C ARG A 353 -20.00 6.69 7.83
N PRO A 354 -20.78 7.77 7.66
CA PRO A 354 -21.32 8.13 6.34
C PRO A 354 -20.16 8.59 5.43
N SER A 355 -20.08 8.36 4.11
CA SER A 355 -21.00 7.87 3.08
C SER A 355 -20.27 7.00 2.02
N GLU A 356 -21.02 6.29 1.18
CA GLU A 356 -20.56 5.84 -0.15
C GLU A 356 -20.76 6.96 -1.18
N VAL A 357 -19.75 7.80 -1.45
CA VAL A 357 -19.72 8.56 -2.70
C VAL A 357 -18.26 8.64 -3.18
N PRO A 358 -17.85 7.87 -4.18
CA PRO A 358 -16.72 8.25 -5.02
C PRO A 358 -17.08 9.58 -5.70
N SER A 359 -16.24 10.61 -5.56
CA SER A 359 -16.39 11.84 -6.34
C SER A 359 -16.51 11.49 -7.83
N PRO A 360 -17.43 12.13 -8.59
CA PRO A 360 -17.56 11.89 -10.02
C PRO A 360 -16.25 12.26 -10.72
N SER A 361 -15.78 11.36 -11.59
CA SER A 361 -14.68 11.63 -12.52
C SER A 361 -14.91 12.96 -13.26
N PRO A 362 -13.89 13.82 -13.43
CA PRO A 362 -14.04 15.06 -14.17
C PRO A 362 -14.10 14.78 -15.67
N GLY A 363 -15.28 14.92 -16.26
CA GLY A 363 -15.51 15.05 -17.70
C GLY A 363 -16.98 15.44 -17.91
N SER A 364 -17.35 16.55 -18.52
CA SER A 364 -16.71 17.37 -19.54
C SER A 364 -17.26 18.80 -19.45
N SER A 365 -16.40 19.81 -19.59
CA SER A 365 -16.82 21.17 -19.89
C SER A 365 -16.95 21.31 -21.41
N GLY A 366 -18.18 21.39 -21.91
CA GLY A 366 -18.50 21.83 -23.26
C GLY A 366 -19.74 22.73 -23.23
N PRO A 367 -19.70 23.98 -23.72
CA PRO A 367 -20.85 24.88 -23.72
C PRO A 367 -21.84 24.53 -24.85
N PRO A 368 -23.08 25.07 -24.78
CA PRO A 368 -24.26 24.47 -25.40
C PRO A 368 -24.42 24.87 -26.87
N THR A 369 -24.89 23.93 -27.70
CA THR A 369 -25.43 24.22 -29.02
C THR A 369 -26.93 23.91 -29.05
N SER A 370 -27.71 24.93 -29.36
CA SER A 370 -29.15 24.87 -29.61
C SER A 370 -29.49 24.47 -31.06
N THR A 371 -30.77 24.10 -31.29
CA THR A 371 -31.52 23.92 -32.56
C THR A 371 -31.26 22.62 -33.33
N GLN A 372 -32.21 21.80 -33.83
CA GLN A 372 -33.67 21.86 -34.11
C GLN A 372 -34.24 20.40 -34.27
N PRO A 373 -35.58 20.16 -34.40
CA PRO A 373 -36.23 18.83 -34.34
C PRO A 373 -36.55 18.21 -35.75
N PRO A 374 -37.15 16.99 -35.86
CA PRO A 374 -36.60 15.85 -36.62
C PRO A 374 -37.03 15.76 -38.11
N GLY A 375 -36.13 15.23 -38.95
CA GLY A 375 -36.38 14.88 -40.35
C GLY A 375 -36.61 13.37 -40.57
N ARG A 376 -37.49 13.04 -41.52
CA ARG A 376 -38.15 11.75 -41.76
C ARG A 376 -37.27 10.59 -42.23
N THR A 377 -37.83 9.40 -41.96
CA THR A 377 -37.47 8.04 -42.38
C THR A 377 -37.33 7.81 -43.89
N SER A 378 -36.48 6.83 -44.25
CA SER A 378 -36.62 5.97 -45.44
C SER A 378 -36.00 4.58 -45.20
N PRO A 379 -36.53 3.51 -45.82
CA PRO A 379 -36.43 2.10 -45.37
C PRO A 379 -35.24 1.31 -45.98
N PRO A 380 -35.00 0.05 -45.56
CA PRO A 380 -33.67 -0.58 -45.55
C PRO A 380 -33.32 -1.31 -46.86
N GLN A 381 -32.02 -1.55 -47.07
CA GLN A 381 -31.51 -2.48 -48.07
C GLN A 381 -30.82 -3.71 -47.45
N PRO A 382 -30.87 -4.87 -48.13
CA PRO A 382 -30.80 -6.19 -47.50
C PRO A 382 -29.38 -6.74 -47.29
N THR A 383 -29.30 -7.64 -46.32
CA THR A 383 -28.16 -8.47 -45.93
C THR A 383 -27.71 -9.47 -47.01
N PRO A 384 -26.39 -9.60 -47.25
CA PRO A 384 -25.80 -10.82 -47.81
C PRO A 384 -25.32 -11.79 -46.71
N ARG A 385 -25.57 -13.07 -46.96
CA ARG A 385 -25.24 -14.26 -46.15
C ARG A 385 -23.73 -14.62 -46.15
N PRO A 386 -23.28 -15.48 -45.22
CA PRO A 386 -21.87 -15.72 -44.88
C PRO A 386 -21.19 -16.74 -45.79
N THR A 387 -19.89 -16.54 -46.04
CA THR A 387 -19.00 -17.56 -46.60
C THR A 387 -18.05 -18.13 -45.54
N LYS A 388 -17.91 -19.45 -45.61
CA LYS A 388 -17.18 -20.35 -44.71
C LYS A 388 -15.66 -20.13 -44.73
N LYS A 389 -15.05 -20.47 -43.59
CA LYS A 389 -13.64 -20.84 -43.36
C LYS A 389 -13.06 -21.79 -44.43
N PRO A 390 -11.73 -21.76 -44.60
CA PRO A 390 -10.89 -22.83 -44.03
C PRO A 390 -10.25 -22.47 -42.69
#